data_AF-A0A7X8KPR8-F1
#
_entry.id   AF-A0A7X8KPR8-F1
#
_cell.length_a   1.000
_cell.length_b   1.000
_cell.length_c   1.000
_cell.angle_alpha   90.00
_cell.angle_beta   90.00
_cell.angle_gamma   90.00
#
_symmetry.space_group_name_H-M   'P 1'
#
loop_
_entity.id
_entity.type
_entity.pdbx_description
1 polymer ?
#
loop_
_entity_poly.entity_id
_entity_poly.type
_entity_poly.pdbx_seq_one_letter_code
_entity_poly.pdbx_strand_id
1 'polypeptide(L)'
;MSSKHTFEQSITKQIFNTLREHVIRSRTTITVVFLGLYNENELHVDEAPNIKENITVFLKNEARKSDFVFESSRQPKWFIILSSSGEKEAAAFLRRLFMTAKNKGIPALENHKILFSASVAEIANNEGTFEELMSKGVSTLAGSLSKGPEQIEYISDFKKRPSEKIRISILDENAIFRRVLYHTLKNLNLEYFETEVKEFQDGYEFLESDWYHSSHTHLIIMNDILPRQSGLDVLHKIRMLPNNRRFIVFVMSKRNSQEDIIYAYESGADNYLIKPFNLRLLEIEIKRTFERLWT
;
A
#
# COMPACT_ATOMS: atom_id res chain seq x y z
N MET A 1 -3.73 36.03 -16.72
CA MET A 1 -4.58 35.06 -16.00
C MET A 1 -4.52 33.64 -16.58
N SER A 2 -4.54 33.45 -17.91
CA SER A 2 -4.44 32.11 -18.54
C SER A 2 -3.12 31.34 -18.25
N SER A 3 -1.96 32.02 -18.26
CA SER A 3 -0.65 31.35 -18.07
C SER A 3 -0.41 30.79 -16.66
N LYS A 4 -0.95 31.45 -15.61
CA LYS A 4 -0.78 31.03 -14.22
C LYS A 4 -1.59 29.76 -13.90
N HIS A 5 -2.81 29.66 -14.44
CA HIS A 5 -3.64 28.46 -14.29
C HIS A 5 -3.05 27.23 -14.98
N THR A 6 -2.53 27.40 -16.20
CA THR A 6 -1.86 26.31 -16.92
C THR A 6 -0.61 25.82 -16.17
N PHE A 7 0.11 26.73 -15.53
CA PHE A 7 1.31 26.40 -14.74
C PHE A 7 0.99 25.65 -13.43
N GLU A 8 -0.01 26.10 -12.66
CA GLU A 8 -0.44 25.43 -11.42
C GLU A 8 -1.01 24.02 -11.68
N GLN A 9 -1.78 23.86 -12.76
CA GLN A 9 -2.25 22.53 -13.18
C GLN A 9 -1.09 21.62 -13.60
N SER A 10 -0.08 22.17 -14.28
CA SER A 10 1.11 21.41 -14.68
C SER A 10 1.91 20.91 -13.48
N ILE A 11 2.10 21.74 -12.44
CA ILE A 11 2.81 21.34 -11.22
C ILE A 11 2.02 20.29 -10.45
N THR A 12 0.71 20.51 -10.28
CA THR A 12 -0.16 19.56 -9.57
C THR A 12 -0.09 18.19 -10.21
N LYS A 13 -0.26 18.13 -11.54
CA LYS A 13 -0.17 16.89 -12.30
C LYS A 13 1.19 16.21 -12.13
N GLN A 14 2.27 16.99 -12.12
CA GLN A 14 3.62 16.46 -11.91
C GLN A 14 3.80 15.88 -10.51
N ILE A 15 3.31 16.55 -9.46
CA ILE A 15 3.33 16.06 -8.07
C ILE A 15 2.52 14.76 -7.97
N PHE A 16 1.28 14.76 -8.46
CA PHE A 16 0.44 13.57 -8.45
C PHE A 16 1.11 12.39 -9.15
N ASN A 17 1.61 12.59 -10.37
CA ASN A 17 2.29 11.53 -11.13
C ASN A 17 3.51 10.99 -10.37
N THR A 18 4.31 11.88 -9.77
CA THR A 18 5.49 11.48 -9.00
C THR A 18 5.10 10.65 -7.77
N LEU A 19 4.08 11.07 -7.03
CA LEU A 19 3.58 10.33 -5.86
C LEU A 19 2.97 8.99 -6.27
N ARG A 20 2.22 8.95 -7.37
CA ARG A 20 1.61 7.73 -7.90
C ARG A 20 2.66 6.69 -8.31
N GLU A 21 3.72 7.09 -9.03
CA GLU A 21 4.82 6.17 -9.34
C GLU A 21 5.53 5.68 -8.06
N HIS A 22 5.56 6.53 -7.01
CA HIS A 22 6.11 6.12 -5.72
C HIS A 22 5.25 5.08 -4.99
N VAL A 23 3.93 5.05 -5.20
CA VAL A 23 3.03 4.04 -4.59
C VAL A 23 3.49 2.62 -4.94
N ILE A 24 3.84 2.37 -6.21
CA ILE A 24 4.31 1.06 -6.65
C ILE A 24 5.62 0.67 -5.97
N ARG A 25 6.57 1.62 -5.88
CA ARG A 25 7.89 1.36 -5.30
C ARG A 25 7.86 1.20 -3.78
N SER A 26 7.06 2.01 -3.09
CA SER A 26 7.00 2.08 -1.63
C SER A 26 5.96 1.17 -1.02
N ARG A 27 5.01 0.66 -1.82
CA ARG A 27 3.82 -0.09 -1.38
C ARG A 27 2.93 0.70 -0.43
N THR A 28 3.16 2.00 -0.28
CA THR A 28 2.38 2.90 0.55
C THR A 28 1.41 3.66 -0.33
N THR A 29 0.12 3.63 -0.01
CA THR A 29 -0.91 4.31 -0.80
C THR A 29 -0.90 5.82 -0.56
N ILE A 30 -1.41 6.57 -1.51
CA ILE A 30 -1.78 7.98 -1.31
C ILE A 30 -3.29 8.09 -1.46
N THR A 31 -3.89 9.11 -0.85
CA THR A 31 -5.32 9.37 -1.01
C THR A 31 -5.54 10.77 -1.57
N VAL A 32 -6.36 10.89 -2.61
CA VAL A 32 -6.79 12.17 -3.15
C VAL A 32 -8.20 12.47 -2.70
N VAL A 33 -8.36 13.59 -2.01
CA VAL A 33 -9.61 14.07 -1.43
C VAL A 33 -10.07 15.26 -2.25
N PHE A 34 -11.26 15.21 -2.82
CA PHE A 34 -11.91 16.33 -3.50
C PHE A 34 -12.89 16.96 -2.52
N LEU A 35 -12.78 18.26 -2.27
CA LEU A 35 -13.63 18.99 -1.32
C LEU A 35 -14.58 19.92 -2.06
N GLY A 36 -15.84 19.87 -1.66
CA GLY A 36 -16.90 20.77 -2.12
C GLY A 36 -17.62 21.43 -0.97
N LEU A 37 -18.20 22.59 -1.22
CA LEU A 37 -19.01 23.34 -0.26
C LEU A 37 -20.49 23.07 -0.53
N TYR A 38 -21.24 22.71 0.50
CA TYR A 38 -22.67 22.43 0.35
C TYR A 38 -23.48 23.67 -0.06
N ASN A 39 -23.08 24.84 0.42
CA ASN A 39 -23.73 26.14 0.18
C ASN A 39 -22.86 27.07 -0.69
N GLU A 40 -22.11 26.52 -1.65
CA GLU A 40 -21.17 27.30 -2.46
C GLU A 40 -21.80 28.51 -3.17
N ASN A 41 -23.02 28.34 -3.71
CA ASN A 41 -23.72 29.40 -4.43
C ASN A 41 -24.10 30.58 -3.53
N GLU A 42 -24.38 30.35 -2.25
CA GLU A 42 -24.73 31.41 -1.28
C GLU A 42 -23.48 32.18 -0.83
N LEU A 43 -22.31 31.55 -0.91
CA LEU A 43 -21.04 32.11 -0.46
C LEU A 43 -20.33 32.94 -1.53
N HIS A 44 -20.80 32.91 -2.78
CA HIS A 44 -20.19 33.64 -3.91
C HIS A 44 -18.66 33.46 -3.97
N VAL A 45 -18.17 32.23 -3.72
CA VAL A 45 -16.74 31.95 -3.50
C VAL A 45 -15.85 32.41 -4.66
N ASP A 46 -16.37 32.36 -5.89
CA ASP A 46 -15.66 32.83 -7.09
C ASP A 46 -15.53 34.35 -7.19
N GLU A 47 -16.44 35.08 -6.54
CA GLU A 47 -16.50 36.54 -6.54
C GLU A 47 -15.87 37.14 -5.26
N ALA A 48 -15.54 36.30 -4.27
CA ALA A 48 -15.00 36.67 -2.97
C ALA A 48 -13.61 36.04 -2.71
N PRO A 49 -12.51 36.64 -3.22
CA PRO A 49 -11.15 36.13 -3.06
C PRO A 49 -10.76 35.85 -1.61
N ASN A 50 -11.19 36.71 -0.68
CA ASN A 50 -10.89 36.57 0.74
C ASN A 50 -11.49 35.29 1.35
N ILE A 51 -12.70 34.89 0.92
CA ILE A 51 -13.34 33.65 1.41
C ILE A 51 -12.52 32.45 0.94
N LYS A 52 -12.15 32.44 -0.33
CA LYS A 52 -11.37 31.36 -0.93
C LYS A 52 -9.98 31.24 -0.29
N GLU A 53 -9.31 32.36 -0.04
CA GLU A 53 -8.01 32.41 0.63
C GLU A 53 -8.09 31.90 2.07
N ASN A 54 -9.06 32.37 2.86
CA ASN A 54 -9.24 31.94 4.25
C ASN A 54 -9.56 30.44 4.37
N ILE A 55 -10.39 29.89 3.47
CA ILE A 55 -10.64 28.44 3.41
C ILE A 55 -9.34 27.71 3.06
N THR A 56 -8.58 28.21 2.08
CA THR A 56 -7.31 27.58 1.69
C THR A 56 -6.31 27.55 2.83
N VAL A 57 -6.19 28.64 3.60
CA VAL A 57 -5.34 28.71 4.81
C VAL A 57 -5.83 27.73 5.87
N PHE A 58 -7.13 27.65 6.10
CA PHE A 58 -7.73 26.68 7.02
C PHE A 58 -7.40 25.24 6.64
N LEU A 59 -7.60 24.85 5.37
CA LEU A 59 -7.28 23.51 4.88
C LEU A 59 -5.79 23.18 5.05
N LYS A 60 -4.89 24.14 4.79
CA LYS A 60 -3.44 23.99 4.99
C LYS A 60 -3.06 23.79 6.46
N ASN A 61 -3.79 24.41 7.39
CA ASN A 61 -3.54 24.26 8.83
C ASN A 61 -4.04 22.92 9.38
N GLU A 62 -5.12 22.37 8.81
CA GLU A 62 -5.66 21.07 9.22
C GLU A 62 -4.90 19.88 8.60
N ALA A 63 -4.31 20.08 7.42
CA ALA A 63 -3.49 19.09 6.72
C ALA A 63 -2.11 18.90 7.37
N ARG A 64 -1.48 17.72 7.20
CA ARG A 64 -0.12 17.48 7.68
C ARG A 64 0.87 18.21 6.77
N LYS A 65 2.08 18.48 7.27
CA LYS A 65 3.17 19.09 6.46
C LYS A 65 3.56 18.27 5.22
N SER A 66 3.29 16.95 5.24
CA SER A 66 3.53 16.03 4.13
C SER A 66 2.41 16.01 3.09
N ASP A 67 1.27 16.63 3.38
CA ASP A 67 0.10 16.62 2.52
C ASP A 67 0.10 17.86 1.61
N PHE A 68 -0.50 17.72 0.44
CA PHE A 68 -0.54 18.79 -0.56
C PHE A 68 -1.96 19.30 -0.72
N VAL A 69 -2.19 20.57 -0.36
CA VAL A 69 -3.48 21.25 -0.57
C VAL A 69 -3.40 22.07 -1.85
N PHE A 70 -4.32 21.79 -2.78
CA PHE A 70 -4.41 22.47 -4.06
C PHE A 70 -5.70 23.27 -4.15
N GLU A 71 -5.58 24.43 -4.80
CA GLU A 71 -6.69 25.31 -5.13
C GLU A 71 -6.90 25.29 -6.65
N SER A 72 -8.17 25.27 -7.07
CA SER A 72 -8.56 25.29 -8.48
C SER A 72 -9.51 26.46 -8.74
N SER A 73 -9.49 26.98 -9.97
CA SER A 73 -10.51 27.93 -10.46
C SER A 73 -11.80 27.23 -10.90
N ARG A 74 -11.74 25.93 -11.17
CA ARG A 74 -12.89 25.09 -11.56
C ARG A 74 -13.29 24.17 -10.41
N GLN A 75 -14.36 23.40 -10.58
CA GLN A 75 -14.73 22.32 -9.66
C GLN A 75 -13.74 21.13 -9.75
N PRO A 76 -13.38 20.48 -8.63
CA PRO A 76 -13.61 20.97 -7.26
C PRO A 76 -12.77 22.22 -6.99
N LYS A 77 -13.24 23.11 -6.11
CA LYS A 77 -12.45 24.30 -5.71
C LYS A 77 -11.17 23.92 -4.97
N TRP A 78 -11.21 22.83 -4.21
CA TRP A 78 -10.05 22.29 -3.51
C TRP A 78 -9.95 20.78 -3.67
N PHE A 79 -8.72 20.30 -3.72
CA PHE A 79 -8.43 18.90 -3.48
C PHE A 79 -7.13 18.78 -2.69
N ILE A 80 -7.00 17.70 -1.94
CA ILE A 80 -5.88 17.44 -1.05
C ILE A 80 -5.31 16.08 -1.41
N ILE A 81 -3.99 16.01 -1.60
CA ILE A 81 -3.28 14.73 -1.67
C ILE A 81 -2.73 14.45 -0.27
N LEU A 82 -3.34 13.47 0.40
CA LEU A 82 -2.86 12.93 1.67
C LEU A 82 -1.76 11.91 1.37
N SER A 83 -0.54 12.24 1.78
CA SER A 83 0.61 11.37 1.57
C SER A 83 0.55 10.18 2.53
N SER A 84 0.98 9.01 2.05
CA SER A 84 1.10 7.79 2.87
C SER A 84 -0.17 7.47 3.67
N SER A 85 -1.33 7.51 3.01
CA SER A 85 -2.64 7.41 3.65
C SER A 85 -3.61 6.62 2.77
N GLY A 86 -4.40 5.73 3.37
CA GLY A 86 -5.52 5.04 2.72
C GLY A 86 -6.89 5.64 3.08
N GLU A 87 -7.98 5.08 2.55
CA GLU A 87 -9.35 5.61 2.72
C GLU A 87 -9.77 5.80 4.18
N LYS A 88 -9.39 4.88 5.07
CA LYS A 88 -9.77 4.94 6.49
C LYS A 88 -9.15 6.15 7.18
N GLU A 89 -7.88 6.44 6.88
CA GLU A 89 -7.19 7.61 7.42
C GLU A 89 -7.75 8.90 6.83
N ALA A 90 -8.02 8.91 5.52
CA ALA A 90 -8.64 10.05 4.85
C ALA A 90 -10.03 10.35 5.41
N ALA A 91 -10.85 9.33 5.69
CA ALA A 91 -12.16 9.50 6.30
C ALA A 91 -12.06 10.06 7.72
N ALA A 92 -11.07 9.61 8.52
CA ALA A 92 -10.83 10.15 9.85
C ALA A 92 -10.37 11.62 9.80
N PHE A 93 -9.48 11.95 8.85
CA PHE A 93 -9.05 13.32 8.57
C PHE A 93 -10.24 14.21 8.19
N LEU A 94 -11.07 13.79 7.24
CA LEU A 94 -12.24 14.52 6.77
C LEU A 94 -13.27 14.74 7.88
N ARG A 95 -13.57 13.72 8.69
CA ARG A 95 -14.50 13.88 9.82
C ARG A 95 -14.00 14.91 10.82
N ARG A 96 -12.70 14.92 11.12
CA ARG A 96 -12.09 15.97 11.97
C ARG A 96 -12.20 17.34 11.32
N LEU A 97 -11.85 17.45 10.04
CA LEU A 97 -11.96 18.70 9.27
C LEU A 97 -13.37 19.28 9.32
N PHE A 98 -14.39 18.44 9.06
CA PHE A 98 -15.80 18.82 9.07
C PHE A 98 -16.23 19.30 10.46
N MET A 99 -15.86 18.56 11.50
CA MET A 99 -16.14 18.96 12.89
C MET A 99 -15.48 20.28 13.25
N THR A 100 -14.22 20.51 12.86
CA THR A 100 -13.52 21.78 13.11
C THR A 100 -14.24 22.93 12.40
N ALA A 101 -14.53 22.80 11.10
CA ALA A 101 -15.21 23.83 10.33
C ALA A 101 -16.61 24.15 10.89
N LYS A 102 -17.37 23.13 11.29
CA LYS A 102 -18.73 23.28 11.82
C LYS A 102 -18.78 23.88 13.23
N ASN A 103 -17.90 23.44 14.13
CA ASN A 103 -17.99 23.78 15.55
C ASN A 103 -17.10 24.97 15.94
N LYS A 104 -15.90 25.07 15.36
CA LYS A 104 -14.96 26.17 15.65
C LYS A 104 -15.07 27.30 14.62
N GLY A 105 -15.69 27.05 13.47
CA GLY A 105 -15.71 27.97 12.35
C GLY A 105 -14.37 28.01 11.61
N ILE A 106 -14.34 28.80 10.54
CA ILE A 106 -13.11 29.15 9.83
C ILE A 106 -12.71 30.57 10.24
N PRO A 107 -11.46 30.82 10.66
CA PRO A 107 -11.00 32.16 11.02
C PRO A 107 -11.28 33.18 9.91
N ALA A 108 -11.72 34.38 10.29
CA ALA A 108 -12.15 35.45 9.40
C ALA A 108 -13.40 35.14 8.54
N LEU A 109 -14.09 34.04 8.82
CA LEU A 109 -15.37 33.64 8.22
C LEU A 109 -16.40 33.25 9.29
N GLU A 110 -16.31 33.84 10.48
CA GLU A 110 -17.12 33.47 11.66
C GLU A 110 -18.64 33.60 11.41
N ASN A 111 -19.04 34.53 10.52
CA ASN A 111 -20.43 34.75 10.14
C ASN A 111 -20.93 33.81 9.03
N HIS A 112 -20.07 32.97 8.46
CA HIS A 112 -20.42 32.06 7.38
C HIS A 112 -20.48 30.63 7.89
N LYS A 113 -21.63 29.97 7.67
CA LYS A 113 -21.76 28.55 7.98
C LYS A 113 -21.11 27.73 6.85
N ILE A 114 -19.85 27.36 7.02
CA ILE A 114 -19.11 26.58 6.03
C ILE A 114 -19.29 25.08 6.31
N LEU A 115 -19.92 24.37 5.37
CA LEU A 115 -20.13 22.92 5.45
C LEU A 115 -19.53 22.24 4.23
N PHE A 116 -18.66 21.26 4.48
CA PHE A 116 -17.98 20.51 3.44
C PHE A 116 -18.65 19.15 3.20
N SER A 117 -18.55 18.67 1.97
CA SER A 117 -18.66 17.26 1.61
C SER A 117 -17.47 16.89 0.72
N ALA A 118 -17.18 15.60 0.60
CA ALA A 118 -16.00 15.12 -0.08
C ALA A 118 -16.25 13.91 -0.98
N SER A 119 -15.37 13.74 -1.97
CA SER A 119 -15.10 12.44 -2.59
C SER A 119 -13.64 12.04 -2.33
N VAL A 120 -13.40 10.74 -2.24
CA VAL A 120 -12.12 10.16 -1.81
C VAL A 120 -11.70 9.07 -2.80
N ALA A 121 -10.48 9.18 -3.33
CA ALA A 121 -9.85 8.16 -4.15
C ALA A 121 -8.56 7.70 -3.47
N GLU A 122 -8.52 6.45 -3.00
CA GLU A 122 -7.25 5.82 -2.62
C GLU A 122 -6.54 5.29 -3.87
N ILE A 123 -5.31 5.74 -4.05
CA ILE A 123 -4.45 5.38 -5.16
C ILE A 123 -3.48 4.32 -4.65
N ALA A 124 -3.71 3.08 -5.10
CA ALA A 124 -2.94 1.91 -4.69
C ALA A 124 -2.23 1.23 -5.88
N ASN A 125 -2.27 1.85 -7.05
CA ASN A 125 -1.61 1.41 -8.27
C ASN A 125 -1.07 2.62 -9.07
N ASN A 126 -0.44 2.36 -10.21
CA ASN A 126 -0.03 3.38 -11.17
C ASN A 126 -0.90 3.41 -12.44
N GLU A 127 -2.11 2.86 -12.36
CA GLU A 127 -3.07 2.84 -13.45
C GLU A 127 -3.92 4.13 -13.47
N GLY A 128 -4.50 4.42 -14.64
CA GLY A 128 -5.33 5.59 -14.89
C GLY A 128 -4.55 6.90 -15.00
N THR A 129 -5.21 7.96 -15.46
CA THR A 129 -4.59 9.29 -15.66
C THR A 129 -5.02 10.29 -14.59
N PHE A 130 -4.24 11.37 -14.42
CA PHE A 130 -4.63 12.49 -13.57
C PHE A 130 -5.98 13.08 -14.04
N GLU A 131 -6.19 13.18 -15.35
CA GLU A 131 -7.44 13.65 -15.95
C GLU A 131 -8.63 12.75 -15.62
N GLU A 132 -8.48 11.43 -15.70
CA GLU A 132 -9.51 10.47 -15.29
C GLU A 132 -9.83 10.59 -13.80
N LEU A 133 -8.80 10.70 -12.96
CA LEU A 133 -8.96 10.90 -11.51
C LEU A 133 -9.74 12.19 -11.22
N MET A 134 -9.39 13.30 -11.88
CA MET A 134 -10.10 14.57 -11.71
C MET A 134 -11.56 14.46 -12.15
N SER A 135 -11.82 13.84 -13.31
CA SER A 135 -13.18 13.66 -13.83
C SER A 135 -14.06 12.85 -12.89
N LYS A 136 -13.56 11.71 -12.39
CA LYS A 136 -14.25 10.86 -11.39
C LYS A 136 -14.39 11.58 -10.05
N GLY A 137 -13.35 12.27 -9.61
CA GLY A 137 -13.35 13.11 -8.41
C GLY A 137 -14.51 14.09 -8.38
N VAL A 138 -14.68 14.84 -9.47
CA VAL A 138 -15.77 15.82 -9.64
C VAL A 138 -17.14 15.15 -9.67
N SER A 139 -17.32 14.08 -10.46
CA SER A 139 -18.63 13.44 -10.59
C SER A 139 -19.10 12.80 -9.28
N THR A 140 -18.19 12.12 -8.57
CA THR A 140 -18.46 11.54 -7.25
C THR A 140 -18.67 12.62 -6.19
N LEU A 141 -17.94 13.75 -6.26
CA LEU A 141 -18.16 14.86 -5.34
C LEU A 141 -19.56 15.48 -5.52
N ALA A 142 -20.04 15.60 -6.75
CA ALA A 142 -21.40 16.06 -7.02
C ALA A 142 -22.46 15.12 -6.38
N GLY A 143 -22.24 13.81 -6.44
CA GLY A 143 -23.06 12.81 -5.74
C GLY A 143 -23.06 13.03 -4.23
N SER A 144 -21.88 13.20 -3.63
CA SER A 144 -21.70 13.48 -2.21
C SER A 144 -22.43 14.75 -1.75
N LEU A 145 -22.28 15.86 -2.49
CA LEU A 145 -22.97 17.13 -2.22
C LEU A 145 -24.50 17.00 -2.33
N SER A 146 -24.99 16.21 -3.28
CA SER A 146 -26.45 15.99 -3.45
C SER A 146 -27.09 15.27 -2.26
N LYS A 147 -26.31 14.49 -1.50
CA LYS A 147 -26.76 13.78 -0.30
C LYS A 147 -26.78 14.64 0.96
N GLY A 148 -26.23 15.85 0.91
CA GLY A 148 -26.17 16.77 2.05
C GLY A 148 -24.75 17.14 2.47
N PRO A 149 -24.62 17.92 3.56
CA PRO A 149 -23.32 18.24 4.15
C PRO A 149 -22.70 17.03 4.87
N GLU A 150 -21.39 17.10 5.09
CA GLU A 150 -20.61 16.13 5.86
C GLU A 150 -20.63 14.71 5.26
N GLN A 151 -20.92 14.60 3.95
CA GLN A 151 -20.94 13.33 3.21
C GLN A 151 -19.57 13.02 2.63
N ILE A 152 -19.24 11.72 2.58
CA ILE A 152 -18.00 11.20 1.99
C ILE A 152 -18.37 10.07 1.05
N GLU A 153 -18.03 10.22 -0.22
CA GLU A 153 -18.14 9.15 -1.22
C GLU A 153 -16.76 8.66 -1.68
N TYR A 154 -16.68 7.42 -2.14
CA TYR A 154 -15.41 6.75 -2.46
C TYR A 154 -15.34 6.33 -3.93
N ILE A 155 -14.14 6.47 -4.50
CA ILE A 155 -13.80 6.08 -5.87
C ILE A 155 -12.92 4.83 -5.81
N SER A 156 -13.43 3.71 -6.33
CA SER A 156 -12.77 2.40 -6.22
C SER A 156 -11.81 2.08 -7.37
N ASP A 157 -11.87 2.81 -8.48
CA ASP A 157 -11.13 2.51 -9.71
C ASP A 157 -9.61 2.43 -9.52
N PHE A 158 -9.06 3.25 -8.62
CA PHE A 158 -7.62 3.38 -8.38
C PHE A 158 -7.12 2.53 -7.20
N LYS A 159 -8.02 1.78 -6.57
CA LYS A 159 -7.75 1.03 -5.34
C LYS A 159 -7.19 -0.36 -5.59
N LYS A 160 -7.42 -0.92 -6.78
CA LYS A 160 -6.97 -2.27 -7.10
C LYS A 160 -5.45 -2.30 -7.19
N ARG A 161 -4.80 -2.92 -6.21
CA ARG A 161 -3.35 -3.13 -6.24
C ARG A 161 -2.99 -4.15 -7.33
N PRO A 162 -1.90 -3.94 -8.08
CA PRO A 162 -1.39 -4.96 -9.00
C PRO A 162 -0.99 -6.21 -8.21
N SER A 163 -1.19 -7.40 -8.81
CA SER A 163 -0.70 -8.65 -8.22
C SER A 163 0.82 -8.70 -8.36
N GLU A 164 1.53 -8.91 -7.24
CA GLU A 164 2.96 -9.19 -7.30
C GLU A 164 3.20 -10.69 -7.42
N LYS A 165 4.13 -11.07 -8.30
CA LYS A 165 4.59 -12.46 -8.35
C LYS A 165 5.54 -12.73 -7.19
N ILE A 166 5.25 -13.78 -6.43
CA ILE A 166 6.13 -14.36 -5.41
C ILE A 166 6.65 -15.69 -5.92
N ARG A 167 7.96 -15.90 -5.81
CA ARG A 167 8.54 -17.23 -6.00
C ARG A 167 8.61 -17.97 -4.68
N ILE A 168 8.19 -19.23 -4.67
CA ILE A 168 8.28 -20.12 -3.52
C ILE A 168 9.20 -21.29 -3.89
N SER A 169 10.21 -21.55 -3.06
CA SER A 169 11.10 -22.69 -3.20
C SER A 169 10.93 -23.65 -2.04
N ILE A 170 10.72 -24.93 -2.33
CA ILE A 170 10.67 -26.00 -1.34
C ILE A 170 11.92 -26.85 -1.51
N LEU A 171 12.77 -26.89 -0.48
CA LEU A 171 13.99 -27.71 -0.46
C LEU A 171 13.83 -28.79 0.62
N ASP A 172 13.71 -30.05 0.20
CA ASP A 172 13.63 -31.19 1.12
C ASP A 172 14.08 -32.44 0.37
N GLU A 173 14.73 -33.41 0.98
CA GLU A 173 15.13 -34.64 0.28
C GLU A 173 13.95 -35.62 0.08
N ASN A 174 12.92 -35.54 0.91
CA ASN A 174 11.76 -36.43 0.86
C ASN A 174 10.76 -35.96 -0.20
N ALA A 175 10.68 -36.70 -1.31
CA ALA A 175 9.81 -36.38 -2.43
C ALA A 175 8.31 -36.32 -2.07
N ILE A 176 7.85 -37.19 -1.16
CA ILE A 176 6.45 -37.20 -0.72
C ILE A 176 6.14 -35.91 0.05
N PHE A 177 7.03 -35.53 0.96
CA PHE A 177 6.87 -34.33 1.77
C PHE A 177 6.95 -33.05 0.92
N ARG A 178 7.91 -32.97 -0.02
CA ARG A 178 7.98 -31.89 -1.01
C ARG A 178 6.67 -31.74 -1.77
N ARG A 179 6.11 -32.87 -2.23
CA ARG A 179 4.89 -32.85 -3.04
C ARG A 179 3.67 -32.39 -2.26
N VAL A 180 3.56 -32.79 -0.99
CA VAL A 180 2.50 -32.30 -0.09
C VAL A 180 2.63 -30.79 0.10
N LEU A 181 3.82 -30.29 0.42
CA LEU A 181 4.07 -28.85 0.56
C LEU A 181 3.78 -28.09 -0.75
N TYR A 182 4.17 -28.63 -1.90
CA TYR A 182 3.89 -28.02 -3.20
C TYR A 182 2.39 -27.80 -3.40
N HIS A 183 1.56 -28.82 -3.15
CA HIS A 183 0.12 -28.71 -3.30
C HIS A 183 -0.52 -27.74 -2.29
N THR A 184 -0.02 -27.70 -1.05
CA THR A 184 -0.44 -26.73 -0.05
C THR A 184 -0.13 -25.30 -0.49
N LEU A 185 1.12 -25.04 -0.90
CA LEU A 185 1.57 -23.69 -1.24
C LEU A 185 1.05 -23.19 -2.58
N LYS A 186 0.84 -24.09 -3.55
CA LYS A 186 0.24 -23.72 -4.85
C LYS A 186 -1.21 -23.25 -4.71
N ASN A 187 -1.94 -23.78 -3.73
CA ASN A 187 -3.32 -23.39 -3.44
C ASN A 187 -3.41 -22.27 -2.39
N LEU A 188 -2.28 -21.70 -1.98
CA LEU A 188 -2.26 -20.63 -1.00
C LEU A 188 -2.84 -19.36 -1.61
N ASN A 189 -3.96 -18.91 -1.06
CA ASN A 189 -4.52 -17.61 -1.42
C ASN A 189 -3.82 -16.51 -0.61
N LEU A 190 -2.96 -15.75 -1.28
CA LEU A 190 -2.33 -14.54 -0.75
C LEU A 190 -2.97 -13.33 -1.43
N GLU A 191 -3.63 -12.48 -0.64
CA GLU A 191 -4.25 -11.26 -1.18
C GLU A 191 -3.17 -10.39 -1.83
N TYR A 192 -3.37 -9.98 -3.09
CA TYR A 192 -2.43 -9.20 -3.90
C TYR A 192 -1.18 -9.93 -4.41
N PHE A 193 -1.10 -11.26 -4.27
CA PHE A 193 0.07 -11.99 -4.78
C PHE A 193 -0.29 -13.21 -5.63
N GLU A 194 0.53 -13.44 -6.66
CA GLU A 194 0.52 -14.64 -7.49
C GLU A 194 1.74 -15.48 -7.14
N THR A 195 1.54 -16.75 -6.78
CA THR A 195 2.64 -17.64 -6.36
C THR A 195 3.12 -18.52 -7.50
N GLU A 196 4.43 -18.53 -7.75
CA GLU A 196 5.10 -19.53 -8.57
C GLU A 196 5.91 -20.46 -7.66
N VAL A 197 5.53 -21.74 -7.56
CA VAL A 197 6.16 -22.70 -6.65
C VAL A 197 7.09 -23.64 -7.41
N LYS A 198 8.31 -23.86 -6.90
CA LYS A 198 9.27 -24.82 -7.43
C LYS A 198 9.87 -25.69 -6.32
N GLU A 199 9.98 -26.98 -6.61
CA GLU A 199 10.56 -28.00 -5.73
C GLU A 199 12.03 -28.23 -6.09
N PHE A 200 12.85 -28.48 -5.08
CA PHE A 200 14.27 -28.82 -5.20
C PHE A 200 14.60 -29.95 -4.23
N GLN A 201 15.38 -30.94 -4.66
CA GLN A 201 15.73 -32.07 -3.81
C GLN A 201 16.80 -31.73 -2.76
N ASP A 202 17.60 -30.70 -3.02
CA ASP A 202 18.63 -30.21 -2.10
C ASP A 202 19.12 -28.79 -2.43
N GLY A 203 20.06 -28.30 -1.62
CA GLY A 203 20.65 -26.99 -1.76
C GLY A 203 21.53 -26.81 -3.00
N TYR A 204 22.15 -27.87 -3.51
CA TYR A 204 22.96 -27.81 -4.72
C TYR A 204 22.07 -27.54 -5.94
N GLU A 205 20.99 -28.30 -6.09
CA GLU A 205 20.02 -28.09 -7.19
C GLU A 205 19.42 -26.69 -7.16
N PHE A 206 19.11 -26.16 -5.97
CA PHE A 206 18.60 -24.81 -5.81
C PHE A 206 19.58 -23.74 -6.27
N LEU A 207 20.85 -23.84 -5.84
CA LEU A 207 21.88 -22.83 -6.11
C LEU A 207 22.44 -22.87 -7.54
N GLU A 208 22.41 -24.03 -8.18
CA GLU A 208 22.73 -24.16 -9.61
C GLU A 208 21.58 -23.70 -10.52
N SER A 209 20.41 -23.40 -9.95
CA SER A 209 19.26 -22.94 -10.73
C SER A 209 19.21 -21.42 -10.84
N ASP A 210 18.77 -20.91 -11.99
CA ASP A 210 18.48 -19.47 -12.15
C ASP A 210 17.26 -18.98 -11.37
N TRP A 211 16.60 -19.87 -10.62
CA TRP A 211 15.30 -19.60 -10.01
C TRP A 211 15.37 -18.48 -8.97
N TYR A 212 16.45 -18.41 -8.20
CA TYR A 212 16.61 -17.43 -7.12
C TYR A 212 17.25 -16.11 -7.60
N HIS A 213 17.62 -15.98 -8.87
CA HIS A 213 18.20 -14.74 -9.41
C HIS A 213 17.16 -13.65 -9.72
N SER A 214 15.87 -13.97 -9.89
CA SER A 214 14.84 -12.99 -10.25
C SER A 214 14.62 -11.89 -9.22
N SER A 215 14.21 -10.68 -9.65
CA SER A 215 13.91 -9.53 -8.80
C SER A 215 12.70 -9.66 -7.87
N HIS A 216 11.90 -10.72 -8.01
CA HIS A 216 10.69 -10.94 -7.20
C HIS A 216 11.00 -11.23 -5.73
N THR A 217 10.00 -10.99 -4.87
CA THR A 217 10.00 -11.50 -3.50
C THR A 217 10.04 -13.03 -3.53
N HIS A 218 10.83 -13.64 -2.66
CA HIS A 218 11.10 -15.08 -2.72
C HIS A 218 10.97 -15.70 -1.32
N LEU A 219 10.01 -16.61 -1.16
CA LEU A 219 9.91 -17.44 0.04
C LEU A 219 10.64 -18.77 -0.17
N ILE A 220 11.57 -19.11 0.71
CA ILE A 220 12.30 -20.37 0.66
C ILE A 220 11.96 -21.15 1.92
N ILE A 221 11.35 -22.31 1.74
CA ILE A 221 11.04 -23.25 2.80
C ILE A 221 12.00 -24.43 2.62
N MET A 222 12.99 -24.54 3.49
CA MET A 222 14.09 -25.49 3.33
C MET A 222 14.28 -26.38 4.55
N ASN A 223 14.59 -27.65 4.36
CA ASN A 223 15.09 -28.50 5.43
C ASN A 223 16.51 -28.04 5.83
N ASP A 224 16.83 -28.04 7.11
CA ASP A 224 18.16 -27.68 7.62
C ASP A 224 19.25 -28.64 7.12
N ILE A 225 18.94 -29.93 7.09
CA ILE A 225 19.79 -31.01 6.60
C ILE A 225 19.30 -31.46 5.23
N LEU A 226 20.19 -31.40 4.24
CA LEU A 226 19.96 -31.80 2.86
C LEU A 226 21.21 -32.51 2.31
N PRO A 227 21.07 -33.41 1.33
CA PRO A 227 22.22 -34.05 0.68
C PRO A 227 22.97 -33.04 -0.21
N ARG A 228 24.26 -33.31 -0.49
CA ARG A 228 25.18 -32.48 -1.30
C ARG A 228 25.48 -31.08 -0.75
N GLN A 229 24.47 -30.30 -0.42
CA GLN A 229 24.59 -29.02 0.24
C GLN A 229 23.43 -28.80 1.23
N SER A 230 23.76 -28.48 2.48
CA SER A 230 22.77 -28.33 3.55
C SER A 230 21.91 -27.08 3.38
N GLY A 231 20.74 -27.05 4.02
CA GLY A 231 19.88 -25.86 4.01
C GLY A 231 20.55 -24.67 4.71
N LEU A 232 21.31 -24.92 5.78
CA LEU A 232 22.04 -23.85 6.49
C LEU A 232 23.14 -23.22 5.61
N ASP A 233 23.81 -24.01 4.76
CA ASP A 233 24.76 -23.47 3.77
C ASP A 233 24.04 -22.62 2.71
N VAL A 234 22.85 -23.04 2.29
CA VAL A 234 22.01 -22.27 1.35
C VAL A 234 21.59 -20.95 1.99
N LEU A 235 21.12 -20.97 3.24
CA LEU A 235 20.77 -19.77 4.01
C LEU A 235 21.96 -18.80 4.08
N HIS A 236 23.15 -19.28 4.45
CA HIS A 236 24.34 -18.45 4.51
C HIS A 236 24.65 -17.79 3.15
N LYS A 237 24.65 -18.55 2.06
CA LYS A 237 24.87 -18.03 0.70
C LYS A 237 23.84 -16.97 0.31
N ILE A 238 22.55 -17.20 0.59
CA ILE A 238 21.48 -16.23 0.29
C ILE A 238 21.70 -14.94 1.10
N ARG A 239 22.07 -15.05 2.37
CA ARG A 239 22.31 -13.87 3.23
C ARG A 239 23.56 -13.08 2.83
N MET A 240 24.50 -13.67 2.10
CA MET A 240 25.63 -12.94 1.51
C MET A 240 25.28 -12.17 0.22
N LEU A 241 24.09 -12.38 -0.39
CA LEU A 241 23.72 -11.68 -1.61
C LEU A 241 23.44 -10.20 -1.36
N PRO A 242 23.82 -9.27 -2.27
CA PRO A 242 23.53 -7.84 -2.14
C PRO A 242 22.03 -7.50 -2.00
N ASN A 243 21.17 -8.35 -2.55
CA ASN A 243 19.71 -8.22 -2.54
C ASN A 243 19.04 -9.24 -1.60
N ASN A 244 19.75 -9.69 -0.55
CA ASN A 244 19.26 -10.70 0.39
C ASN A 244 17.89 -10.39 1.03
N ARG A 245 17.50 -9.10 1.12
CA ARG A 245 16.26 -8.63 1.76
C ARG A 245 14.98 -9.07 1.04
N ARG A 246 15.07 -9.50 -0.22
CA ARG A 246 13.91 -10.04 -0.95
C ARG A 246 13.58 -11.48 -0.56
N PHE A 247 14.50 -12.17 0.12
CA PHE A 247 14.36 -13.57 0.47
C PHE A 247 13.84 -13.73 1.90
N ILE A 248 12.69 -14.36 2.02
CA ILE A 248 12.11 -14.83 3.29
C ILE A 248 12.48 -16.30 3.41
N VAL A 249 13.14 -16.71 4.50
CA VAL A 249 13.67 -18.06 4.66
C VAL A 249 13.05 -18.74 5.88
N PHE A 250 12.26 -19.77 5.63
CA PHE A 250 11.69 -20.65 6.65
C PHE A 250 12.53 -21.93 6.69
N VAL A 251 13.18 -22.18 7.81
CA VAL A 251 13.93 -23.42 8.04
C VAL A 251 12.99 -24.44 8.65
N MET A 252 13.00 -25.66 8.12
CA MET A 252 12.32 -26.81 8.70
C MET A 252 13.35 -27.76 9.27
N SER A 253 13.11 -28.32 10.45
CA SER A 253 14.04 -29.28 11.05
C SER A 253 13.33 -30.25 11.97
N LYS A 254 13.92 -31.44 12.19
CA LYS A 254 13.51 -32.35 13.29
C LYS A 254 14.15 -31.96 14.63
N ARG A 255 15.16 -31.09 14.62
CA ARG A 255 15.86 -30.62 15.82
C ARG A 255 15.01 -29.59 16.54
N ASN A 256 14.81 -29.79 17.84
CA ASN A 256 13.98 -28.96 18.71
C ASN A 256 14.75 -28.42 19.93
N SER A 257 16.09 -28.53 19.93
CA SER A 257 16.91 -27.92 20.98
C SER A 257 16.83 -26.39 20.87
N GLN A 258 16.97 -25.70 22.00
CA GLN A 258 16.97 -24.24 21.99
C GLN A 258 18.17 -23.71 21.21
N GLU A 259 19.31 -24.38 21.33
CA GLU A 259 20.57 -24.03 20.68
C GLU A 259 20.45 -24.09 19.15
N ASP A 260 19.84 -25.16 18.59
CA ASP A 260 19.63 -25.27 17.14
C ASP A 260 18.68 -24.18 16.61
N ILE A 261 17.61 -23.88 17.35
CA ILE A 261 16.64 -22.85 16.99
C ILE A 261 17.30 -21.46 17.00
N ILE A 262 18.03 -21.14 18.08
CA ILE A 262 18.76 -19.88 18.22
C ILE A 262 19.77 -19.75 17.07
N TYR A 263 20.56 -20.79 16.81
CA TYR A 263 21.55 -20.78 15.74
C TYR A 263 20.94 -20.50 14.36
N ALA A 264 19.79 -21.09 14.05
CA ALA A 264 19.11 -20.83 12.78
C ALA A 264 18.65 -19.37 12.64
N TYR A 265 18.12 -18.77 13.71
CA TYR A 265 17.75 -17.36 13.73
C TYR A 265 18.97 -16.43 13.63
N GLU A 266 20.05 -16.73 14.35
CA GLU A 266 21.32 -15.98 14.26
C GLU A 266 21.95 -16.08 12.87
N SER A 267 21.76 -17.21 12.19
CA SER A 267 22.14 -17.41 10.78
C SER A 267 21.25 -16.65 9.80
N GLY A 268 20.19 -16.00 10.29
CA GLY A 268 19.29 -15.14 9.54
C GLY A 268 18.04 -15.83 9.00
N ALA A 269 17.59 -16.95 9.56
CA ALA A 269 16.27 -17.50 9.23
C ALA A 269 15.16 -16.53 9.69
N ASP A 270 14.10 -16.39 8.89
CA ASP A 270 12.92 -15.59 9.25
C ASP A 270 11.92 -16.40 10.09
N ASN A 271 11.93 -17.73 9.95
CA ASN A 271 11.12 -18.65 10.74
C ASN A 271 11.78 -20.02 10.89
N TYR A 272 11.44 -20.75 11.96
CA TYR A 272 11.94 -22.09 12.25
C TYR A 272 10.78 -23.05 12.58
N LEU A 273 10.63 -24.10 11.79
CA LEU A 273 9.51 -25.04 11.81
C LEU A 273 9.98 -26.41 12.29
N ILE A 274 9.53 -26.83 13.47
CA ILE A 274 9.84 -28.15 14.02
C ILE A 274 8.93 -29.21 13.37
N LYS A 275 9.52 -30.24 12.77
CA LYS A 275 8.82 -31.37 12.17
C LYS A 275 8.43 -32.42 13.21
N PRO A 276 7.23 -33.03 13.11
CA PRO A 276 6.16 -32.70 12.18
C PRO A 276 5.42 -31.42 12.59
N PHE A 277 5.03 -30.59 11.62
CA PHE A 277 4.24 -29.38 11.85
C PHE A 277 2.90 -29.44 11.13
N ASN A 278 1.95 -28.63 11.59
CA ASN A 278 0.63 -28.51 10.98
C ASN A 278 0.69 -27.62 9.74
N LEU A 279 0.30 -28.15 8.58
CA LEU A 279 0.31 -27.41 7.31
C LEU A 279 -0.59 -26.18 7.32
N ARG A 280 -1.73 -26.23 8.01
CA ARG A 280 -2.63 -25.08 8.14
C ARG A 280 -2.02 -23.98 8.99
N LEU A 281 -1.20 -24.32 10.00
CA LEU A 281 -0.44 -23.30 10.73
C LEU A 281 0.63 -22.67 9.85
N LEU A 282 1.34 -23.48 9.04
CA LEU A 282 2.29 -22.95 8.06
C LEU A 282 1.62 -21.96 7.09
N GLU A 283 0.44 -22.27 6.56
CA GLU A 283 -0.30 -21.35 5.69
C GLU A 283 -0.61 -20.02 6.39
N ILE A 284 -1.02 -20.05 7.67
CA ILE A 284 -1.31 -18.85 8.45
C ILE A 284 -0.05 -18.02 8.70
N GLU A 285 1.06 -18.67 9.01
CA GLU A 285 2.36 -18.01 9.21
C GLU A 285 2.86 -17.33 7.93
N ILE A 286 2.74 -18.01 6.78
CA ILE A 286 3.08 -17.44 5.49
C ILE A 286 2.18 -16.24 5.19
N LYS A 287 0.86 -16.36 5.36
CA LYS A 287 -0.09 -15.25 5.16
C LYS A 287 0.27 -14.04 6.00
N ARG A 288 0.49 -14.23 7.31
CA ARG A 288 0.88 -13.15 8.23
C ARG A 288 2.21 -12.49 7.85
N THR A 289 3.15 -13.28 7.34
CA THR A 289 4.45 -12.77 6.89
C THR A 289 4.27 -11.85 5.69
N PHE A 290 3.48 -12.26 4.70
CA PHE A 290 3.20 -11.42 3.52
C PHE A 290 2.29 -10.23 3.83
N GLU A 291 1.33 -10.35 4.75
CA GLU A 291 0.53 -9.21 5.23
C GLU A 291 1.42 -8.10 5.82
N ARG A 292 2.45 -8.47 6.61
CA ARG A 292 3.38 -7.51 7.23
C ARG A 292 4.35 -6.86 6.26
N LEU A 293 4.73 -7.56 5.18
CA LEU A 293 5.54 -6.98 4.11
C LEU A 293 4.74 -5.97 3.26
N TRP A 294 3.44 -5.88 3.52
CA TRP A 294 2.46 -5.15 2.71
C TRP A 294 1.55 -4.22 3.51
N THR A 295 1.83 -4.05 4.80
CA THR A 295 1.23 -3.05 5.71
C THR A 295 2.28 -1.99 6.03
#